data_AF-A0A098LXT1-F1
#
_entry.id   AF-A0A098LXT1-F1
#
_cell.length_a   1.000
_cell.length_b   1.000
_cell.length_c   1.000
_cell.angle_alpha   90.00
_cell.angle_beta   90.00
_cell.angle_gamma   90.00
#
_symmetry.space_group_name_H-M   'P 1'
#
loop_
_entity.id
_entity.type
_entity.pdbx_description
1 polymer ?
#
loop_
_entity_poly.entity_id
_entity_poly.type
_entity_poly.pdbx_seq_one_letter_code
_entity_poly.pdbx_strand_id
1 'polypeptide(L)'
;MTCLPLFIVTVIVVYSINVAVGELQLRTDCSTDADCDAGLECSREKCLIPYDSDEPCKSGFDCVHGVWCSSPPGGPWGCRMDFRCKNGECDDPATECEDGICARKEGERCTGPCKQGLTCRHSTCRQP
;
A
#
# COMPACT_ATOMS: atom_id res chain seq x y z
N MET A 1 42.81 22.10 -37.80
CA MET A 1 41.44 21.56 -37.68
C MET A 1 41.51 20.29 -36.85
N THR A 2 41.29 20.40 -35.54
CA THR A 2 41.11 19.26 -34.65
C THR A 2 39.87 19.55 -33.84
N CYS A 3 38.78 18.91 -34.27
CA CYS A 3 37.45 19.05 -33.71
C CYS A 3 37.03 17.72 -33.10
N LEU A 4 36.36 17.81 -31.95
CA LEU A 4 35.45 16.84 -31.33
C LEU A 4 35.99 15.81 -30.31
N PRO A 5 35.15 15.44 -29.30
CA PRO A 5 35.42 15.84 -27.91
C PRO A 5 35.22 14.71 -26.87
N LEU A 6 35.76 14.95 -25.67
CA LEU A 6 35.28 14.67 -24.30
C LEU A 6 33.91 13.95 -24.04
N PHE A 7 33.58 12.84 -24.71
CA PHE A 7 32.35 12.07 -24.48
C PHE A 7 32.56 10.66 -23.91
N ILE A 8 33.62 10.44 -23.11
CA ILE A 8 33.93 9.10 -22.56
C ILE A 8 33.76 9.02 -21.03
N VAL A 9 33.28 10.08 -20.36
CA VAL A 9 33.30 10.16 -18.88
C VAL A 9 31.90 10.23 -18.23
N THR A 10 30.83 9.83 -18.92
CA THR A 10 29.46 9.93 -18.37
C THR A 10 28.57 8.70 -18.50
N VAL A 11 29.10 7.54 -18.92
CA VAL A 11 28.28 6.32 -19.12
C VAL A 11 28.80 5.13 -18.29
N ILE A 12 29.24 5.38 -17.04
CA ILE A 12 29.58 4.30 -16.09
C ILE A 12 29.11 4.65 -14.66
N VAL A 13 27.94 5.29 -14.53
CA VAL A 13 27.26 5.48 -13.24
C VAL A 13 25.76 5.20 -13.35
N VAL A 14 25.40 4.11 -14.04
CA VAL A 14 24.09 3.46 -13.87
C VAL A 14 24.28 1.94 -13.97
N TYR A 15 25.35 1.43 -13.34
CA TYR A 15 25.58 0.00 -13.16
C TYR A 15 25.63 -0.31 -11.67
N SER A 16 24.54 0.02 -10.98
CA SER A 16 24.32 -0.43 -9.62
C SER A 16 22.82 -0.59 -9.41
N ILE A 17 22.47 -1.75 -8.85
CA ILE A 17 21.18 -2.10 -8.23
C ILE A 17 19.93 -2.03 -9.11
N ASN A 18 19.70 -3.08 -9.90
CA ASN A 18 18.40 -3.75 -9.81
C ASN A 18 18.64 -5.15 -9.28
N VAL A 19 18.55 -5.22 -7.95
CA VAL A 19 18.55 -6.45 -7.16
C VAL A 19 17.43 -7.32 -7.69
N ALA A 20 17.76 -8.55 -8.08
CA ALA A 20 16.81 -9.62 -8.19
C ALA A 20 16.15 -9.85 -6.81
N VAL A 21 14.96 -9.31 -6.63
CA VAL A 21 14.03 -9.72 -5.57
C VAL A 21 12.77 -10.07 -6.33
N GLY A 22 12.27 -11.30 -6.15
CA GLY A 22 11.09 -11.78 -6.85
C GLY A 22 9.93 -10.79 -6.76
N GLU A 23 9.79 -9.98 -7.81
CA GLU A 23 8.59 -9.25 -8.13
C GLU A 23 7.57 -10.33 -8.49
N LEU A 24 6.69 -10.59 -7.53
CA LEU A 24 5.32 -10.94 -7.86
C LEU A 24 4.92 -9.91 -8.92
N GLN A 25 4.93 -10.31 -10.20
CA GLN A 25 4.52 -9.44 -11.29
C GLN A 25 3.04 -9.17 -11.08
N LEU A 26 2.74 -8.18 -10.24
CA LEU A 26 1.45 -7.54 -10.14
C LEU A 26 1.16 -7.07 -11.55
N ARG A 27 0.32 -7.82 -12.27
CA ARG A 27 -0.19 -7.44 -13.57
C ARG A 27 -0.75 -6.02 -13.42
N THR A 28 -0.16 -5.12 -14.19
CA THR A 28 0.16 -3.76 -13.72
C THR A 28 -1.02 -2.81 -13.70
N ASP A 29 -2.12 -3.14 -14.36
CA ASP A 29 -3.34 -2.34 -14.35
C ASP A 29 -4.56 -3.26 -14.53
N CYS A 30 -5.65 -3.00 -13.81
CA CYS A 30 -6.94 -3.70 -13.96
C CYS A 30 -8.07 -2.69 -14.07
N SER A 31 -9.12 -3.03 -14.82
CA SER A 31 -10.38 -2.27 -14.86
C SER A 31 -11.49 -2.98 -14.09
N THR A 32 -11.41 -4.30 -14.00
CA THR A 32 -12.35 -5.17 -13.30
C THR A 32 -11.62 -6.35 -12.66
N ASP A 33 -12.26 -7.02 -11.70
CA ASP A 33 -11.70 -8.22 -11.06
C ASP A 33 -11.38 -9.34 -12.05
N ALA A 34 -12.07 -9.38 -13.20
CA ALA A 34 -11.82 -10.36 -14.25
C ALA A 34 -10.46 -10.18 -14.94
N ASP A 35 -9.83 -9.01 -14.80
CA ASP A 35 -8.50 -8.74 -15.35
C ASP A 35 -7.39 -9.31 -14.46
N CYS A 36 -7.73 -9.63 -13.21
CA CYS A 36 -6.80 -10.12 -12.20
C CYS A 36 -6.70 -11.64 -12.19
N ASP A 37 -5.57 -12.14 -11.69
CA ASP A 37 -5.38 -13.56 -11.48
C ASP A 37 -6.32 -14.07 -10.37
N ALA A 38 -6.65 -15.36 -10.41
CA ALA A 38 -7.59 -15.95 -9.46
C ALA A 38 -7.15 -15.71 -8.01
N GLY A 39 -8.05 -15.17 -7.18
CA GLY A 39 -7.79 -14.85 -5.78
C GLY A 39 -7.34 -13.41 -5.52
N LEU A 40 -7.21 -12.58 -6.56
CA LEU A 40 -6.96 -11.14 -6.46
C LEU A 40 -8.20 -10.32 -6.83
N GLU A 41 -8.27 -9.10 -6.32
CA GLU A 41 -9.37 -8.14 -6.57
C GLU A 41 -8.81 -6.85 -7.19
N CYS A 42 -9.56 -6.27 -8.12
CA CYS A 42 -9.17 -5.02 -8.75
C CYS A 42 -9.53 -3.84 -7.86
N SER A 43 -8.52 -3.21 -7.26
CA SER A 43 -8.69 -2.06 -6.38
C SER A 43 -7.71 -0.96 -6.76
N ARG A 44 -8.23 0.25 -7.03
CA ARG A 44 -7.46 1.42 -7.50
C ARG A 44 -6.59 1.08 -8.71
N GLU A 45 -7.22 0.43 -9.68
CA GLU A 45 -6.60 0.02 -10.95
C GLU A 45 -5.46 -1.00 -10.77
N LYS A 46 -5.35 -1.66 -9.61
CA LYS A 46 -4.33 -2.69 -9.36
C LYS A 46 -4.97 -3.97 -8.85
N CYS A 47 -4.41 -5.10 -9.25
CA CYS A 47 -4.77 -6.39 -8.69
C CYS A 47 -4.13 -6.56 -7.31
N LEU A 48 -4.95 -6.47 -6.27
CA LEU A 48 -4.53 -6.48 -4.87
C LEU A 48 -5.14 -7.66 -4.12
N ILE A 49 -4.51 -8.03 -3.01
CA ILE A 49 -4.92 -9.16 -2.18
C ILE A 49 -6.18 -8.77 -1.39
N PRO A 50 -7.30 -9.49 -1.52
CA PRO A 50 -8.53 -9.17 -0.78
C PRO A 50 -8.39 -9.47 0.72
N TYR A 51 -9.30 -8.90 1.51
CA TYR A 51 -9.40 -9.20 2.93
C TYR A 51 -9.61 -10.70 3.18
N ASP A 52 -8.91 -11.25 4.17
CA ASP A 52 -8.98 -12.66 4.57
C ASP A 52 -8.53 -13.68 3.49
N SER A 53 -7.80 -13.22 2.47
CA SER A 53 -7.16 -14.12 1.49
C SER A 53 -6.01 -14.93 2.12
N ASP A 54 -5.78 -16.14 1.63
CA ASP A 54 -4.62 -16.97 2.01
C ASP A 54 -3.30 -16.49 1.37
N GLU A 55 -3.37 -15.54 0.43
CA GLU A 55 -2.19 -14.96 -0.20
C GLU A 55 -1.37 -14.12 0.79
N PRO A 56 -0.04 -14.34 0.87
CA PRO A 56 0.80 -13.60 1.79
C PRO A 56 1.04 -12.18 1.30
N CYS A 57 0.88 -11.21 2.20
CA CYS A 57 1.26 -9.82 1.96
C CYS A 57 2.63 -9.51 2.57
N LYS A 58 3.36 -8.57 1.96
CA LYS A 58 4.63 -8.02 2.46
C LYS A 58 4.45 -6.62 3.02
N SER A 59 3.50 -5.86 2.47
CA SER A 59 3.23 -4.47 2.81
C SER A 59 1.72 -4.19 2.82
N GLY A 60 1.31 -3.11 3.48
CA GLY A 60 -0.09 -2.66 3.45
C GLY A 60 -0.57 -2.26 2.04
N PHE A 61 0.34 -2.00 1.10
CA PHE A 61 0.00 -1.66 -0.29
C PHE A 61 -0.31 -2.88 -1.16
N ASP A 62 -0.07 -4.08 -0.65
CA ASP A 62 -0.35 -5.33 -1.38
C ASP A 62 -1.82 -5.73 -1.24
N CYS A 63 -2.51 -5.17 -0.24
CA CYS A 63 -3.91 -5.44 0.06
C CYS A 63 -4.85 -4.46 -0.66
N VAL A 64 -6.09 -4.88 -0.91
CA VAL A 64 -7.13 -4.00 -1.42
C VAL A 64 -7.27 -2.73 -0.59
N HIS A 65 -7.72 -1.65 -1.22
CA HIS A 65 -7.81 -0.34 -0.59
C HIS A 65 -8.62 -0.40 0.73
N GLY A 66 -8.05 0.15 1.79
CA GLY A 66 -8.62 0.11 3.14
C GLY A 66 -8.33 -1.17 3.93
N VAL A 67 -7.62 -2.14 3.37
CA VAL A 67 -7.16 -3.34 4.07
C VAL A 67 -5.66 -3.27 4.28
N TRP A 68 -5.20 -3.75 5.43
CA TRP A 68 -3.79 -3.74 5.79
C TRP A 68 -3.23 -5.13 6.08
N CYS A 69 -1.97 -5.26 5.70
CA CYS A 69 -1.16 -6.42 5.98
C CYS A 69 -0.81 -6.49 7.47
N SER A 70 -1.09 -7.64 8.09
CA SER A 70 -0.71 -7.92 9.48
C SER A 70 -0.41 -9.40 9.66
N SER A 71 0.45 -9.71 10.63
CA SER A 71 0.70 -11.09 11.06
C SER A 71 0.04 -11.30 12.42
N PRO A 72 -0.92 -12.24 12.54
CA PRO A 72 -1.36 -12.67 13.86
C PRO A 72 -0.21 -13.40 14.59
N PRO A 73 -0.24 -13.50 15.93
CA PRO A 73 0.79 -14.19 16.69
C PRO A 73 0.96 -15.65 16.25
N GLY A 74 2.10 -15.97 15.64
CA GLY A 74 2.42 -17.33 15.15
C GLY A 74 1.77 -17.72 13.82
N GLY A 75 1.08 -16.79 13.14
CA GLY A 75 0.51 -17.02 11.81
C GLY A 75 1.29 -16.34 10.68
N PRO A 76 0.94 -16.62 9.41
CA PRO A 76 1.54 -15.94 8.26
C PRO A 76 1.07 -14.48 8.16
N TRP A 77 1.86 -13.67 7.46
CA TRP A 77 1.42 -12.32 7.07
C TRP A 77 0.25 -12.42 6.09
N GLY A 78 -0.81 -11.67 6.36
CA GLY A 78 -1.99 -11.62 5.49
C GLY A 78 -2.74 -10.31 5.61
N CYS A 79 -3.58 -10.02 4.61
CA CYS A 79 -4.50 -8.89 4.62
C CYS A 79 -5.62 -9.19 5.64
N ARG A 80 -5.44 -8.73 6.89
CA ARG A 80 -6.26 -9.13 8.05
C ARG A 80 -6.74 -7.97 8.92
N MET A 81 -6.33 -6.73 8.63
CA MET A 81 -6.89 -5.54 9.25
C MET A 81 -7.78 -4.83 8.24
N ASP A 82 -9.09 -4.73 8.54
CA ASP A 82 -10.05 -4.03 7.68
C ASP A 82 -10.39 -2.66 8.28
N PHE A 83 -10.04 -1.61 7.55
CA PHE A 83 -10.36 -0.22 7.88
C PHE A 83 -11.37 0.37 6.90
N ARG A 84 -12.02 -0.42 6.05
CA ARG A 84 -13.01 0.09 5.10
C ARG A 84 -14.25 0.59 5.83
N CYS A 85 -14.84 1.66 5.31
CA CYS A 85 -16.12 2.15 5.82
C CYS A 85 -17.25 1.18 5.49
N LYS A 86 -18.24 1.09 6.37
CA LYS A 86 -19.48 0.37 6.12
C LYS A 86 -20.56 1.40 5.82
N ASN A 87 -21.06 1.43 4.58
CA ASN A 87 -22.07 2.40 4.12
C ASN A 87 -21.67 3.87 4.35
N GLY A 88 -20.37 4.19 4.23
CA GLY A 88 -19.86 5.55 4.47
C GLY A 88 -19.71 5.91 5.95
N GLU A 89 -19.90 4.96 6.85
CA GLU A 89 -19.79 5.16 8.30
C GLU A 89 -18.69 4.26 8.91
N CYS A 90 -18.26 4.66 10.10
CA CYS A 90 -17.26 3.97 10.89
C CYS A 90 -17.82 3.57 12.24
N ASP A 91 -17.50 2.35 12.68
CA ASP A 91 -17.95 1.82 13.97
C ASP A 91 -17.28 2.55 15.17
N ASP A 92 -16.10 3.13 14.96
CA ASP A 92 -15.31 3.83 15.99
C ASP A 92 -15.53 5.35 15.92
N PRO A 93 -15.98 6.02 16.99
CA PRO A 93 -16.21 7.47 16.99
C PRO A 93 -14.92 8.30 16.83
N ALA A 94 -13.75 7.72 17.11
CA ALA A 94 -12.44 8.34 16.90
C ALA A 94 -11.97 8.27 15.43
N THR A 95 -12.74 7.63 14.55
CA THR A 95 -12.49 7.63 13.11
C THR A 95 -13.59 8.37 12.34
N GLU A 96 -13.29 8.67 11.08
CA GLU A 96 -14.22 9.25 10.12
C GLU A 96 -13.99 8.58 8.78
N CYS A 97 -15.07 8.34 8.03
CA CYS A 97 -14.95 7.74 6.71
C CYS A 97 -14.43 8.76 5.70
N GLU A 98 -13.24 8.52 5.16
CA GLU A 98 -12.62 9.34 4.14
C GLU A 98 -12.01 8.44 3.08
N ASP A 99 -12.36 8.69 1.81
CA ASP A 99 -11.92 7.87 0.68
C ASP A 99 -12.19 6.36 0.90
N GLY A 100 -13.34 6.01 1.50
CA GLY A 100 -13.71 4.63 1.80
C GLY A 100 -12.92 3.98 2.95
N ILE A 101 -12.08 4.74 3.67
CA ILE A 101 -11.32 4.27 4.85
C ILE A 101 -11.78 5.02 6.10
N CYS A 102 -11.98 4.26 7.18
CA CYS A 102 -12.15 4.77 8.54
C CYS A 102 -10.82 5.24 9.12
N ALA A 103 -10.51 6.51 8.87
CA ALA A 103 -9.25 7.12 9.25
C ALA A 103 -9.37 7.86 10.60
N ARG A 104 -8.33 7.75 11.44
CA ARG A 104 -8.26 8.32 12.79
C ARG A 104 -8.13 9.85 12.74
N LYS A 105 -8.94 10.54 13.54
CA LYS A 105 -8.94 12.00 13.69
C LYS A 105 -7.66 12.51 14.36
N GLU A 106 -7.42 13.82 14.31
CA GLU A 106 -6.30 14.44 15.00
C GLU A 106 -6.41 14.27 16.52
N GLY A 107 -5.29 13.99 17.18
CA GLY A 107 -5.19 13.71 18.60
C GLY A 107 -5.45 12.25 18.98
N GLU A 108 -6.03 11.45 18.08
CA GLU A 108 -6.36 10.05 18.35
C GLU A 108 -5.15 9.12 18.26
N ARG A 109 -5.22 7.98 18.95
CA ARG A 109 -4.14 6.99 18.95
C ARG A 109 -3.99 6.31 17.58
N CYS A 110 -2.76 6.09 17.14
CA CYS A 110 -2.46 5.38 15.90
C CYS A 110 -2.66 3.86 15.99
N THR A 111 -3.90 3.42 16.11
CA THR A 111 -4.25 2.00 16.01
C THR A 111 -4.62 1.59 14.57
N GLY A 112 -4.58 2.53 13.64
CA GLY A 112 -4.91 2.36 12.23
C GLY A 112 -4.45 3.58 11.41
N PRO A 113 -4.95 3.73 10.16
CA PRO A 113 -4.59 4.86 9.32
C PRO A 113 -5.07 6.19 9.94
N CYS A 114 -4.23 7.22 9.84
CA CYS A 114 -4.63 8.59 10.21
C CYS A 114 -5.37 9.24 9.04
N LYS A 115 -6.27 10.19 9.35
CA LYS A 115 -7.00 11.01 8.36
C LYS A 115 -6.02 11.73 7.42
N GLN A 116 -6.44 12.03 6.19
CA GLN A 116 -5.61 12.73 5.21
C GLN A 116 -5.04 14.03 5.80
N GLY A 117 -3.76 14.27 5.53
CA GLY A 117 -3.02 15.41 6.09
C GLY A 117 -2.44 15.18 7.49
N LEU A 118 -2.75 14.05 8.14
CA LEU A 118 -2.17 13.66 9.42
C LEU A 118 -1.15 12.55 9.26
N THR A 119 -0.17 12.52 10.15
CA THR A 119 0.83 11.46 10.26
C THR A 119 0.83 10.89 11.67
N CYS A 120 1.02 9.59 11.78
CA CYS A 120 1.25 8.99 13.09
C CYS A 120 2.60 9.44 13.65
N ARG A 121 2.57 10.18 14.75
CA ARG A 121 3.78 10.60 15.47
C ARG A 121 3.58 10.53 16.97
N HIS A 122 4.55 9.96 17.67
CA HIS A 122 4.46 9.68 19.11
C HIS A 122 3.14 8.95 19.47
N SER A 123 2.76 7.96 18.65
CA SER A 123 1.54 7.15 18.83
C SER A 123 0.21 7.91 18.69
N THR A 124 0.22 9.15 18.18
CA THR A 124 -0.99 9.94 17.92
C THR A 124 -1.02 10.48 16.49
N CYS A 125 -2.20 10.58 15.91
CA CYS A 125 -2.41 11.22 14.62
C CYS A 125 -2.33 12.73 14.79
N ARG A 126 -1.39 13.37 14.11
CA ARG A 126 -1.18 14.83 14.17
C ARG A 126 -0.59 15.34 12.87
N GLN A 127 -0.61 16.66 12.69
CA GLN A 127 0.04 17.27 11.54
C GLN A 127 1.55 16.91 11.48
N PRO A 128 2.10 16.75 10.26
CA PRO A 128 3.51 16.43 10.03
C PRO A 128 4.48 17.56 10.41
#